data_AF-A0A7S1FTY1-F1
#
_entry.id   AF-A0A7S1FTY1-F1
#
_cell.length_a   1.000
_cell.length_b   1.000
_cell.length_c   1.000
_cell.angle_alpha   90.00
_cell.angle_beta   90.00
_cell.angle_gamma   90.00
#
_symmetry.space_group_name_H-M   'P 1'
#
loop_
_entity.id
_entity.type
_entity.pdbx_description
1 polymer ?
#
loop_
_entity_poly.entity_id
_entity_poly.type
_entity_poly.pdbx_seq_one_letter_code
_entity_poly.pdbx_strand_id
1 'polypeptide(L)'
;MVDRGECTFVHKVRNAQKAGAAGVLIADNICLCDFASVCKPKNEGDRCEQFEPVMADDGSGSDITIPAFLLFKQDADVIREELLNYNANIVMAEMTWNIPRPDDRVEYKFWTTPTEHISKNFQKSFGDAALRLGDSAVFTPHFFVYDGILNRCHGSNGNACSTMCTNAGRYCAADPDNDLYKGISGSDVVRESLRRICIWKYYGKDKFGEKWWSYTTEFMERCDSPSYFSNNECVNDAYKHSGVDGKKINQCMGDSGGLQGDSVNNLLQKEIAAKDELGVVVVPSVFVNNIAMRGMFFLLS
;
A
#
# COMPACT_ATOMS: atom_id res chain seq x y z
N MET A 1 12.22 23.46 -11.03
CA MET A 1 13.07 22.31 -10.65
C MET A 1 13.71 22.60 -9.30
N VAL A 2 13.82 21.62 -8.40
CA VAL A 2 14.37 21.78 -7.04
C VAL A 2 15.28 20.61 -6.70
N ASP A 3 16.29 20.79 -5.86
CA ASP A 3 17.20 19.70 -5.47
C ASP A 3 16.59 18.78 -4.41
N ARG A 4 16.91 17.47 -4.46
CA ARG A 4 16.56 16.49 -3.42
C ARG A 4 17.04 16.94 -2.05
N GLY A 5 18.30 17.32 -1.88
CA GLY A 5 18.81 17.96 -0.64
C GLY A 5 18.41 17.24 0.65
N GLU A 6 18.25 17.99 1.75
CA GLU A 6 18.04 17.41 3.10
C GLU A 6 16.59 17.50 3.63
N CYS A 7 15.79 18.46 3.16
CA CYS A 7 14.39 18.56 3.57
C CYS A 7 13.52 17.49 2.90
N THR A 8 12.36 17.17 3.49
CA THR A 8 11.43 16.19 2.95
C THR A 8 10.91 16.58 1.56
N PHE A 9 10.56 15.60 0.73
CA PHE A 9 9.97 15.83 -0.59
C PHE A 9 8.68 16.66 -0.48
N VAL A 10 7.85 16.34 0.50
CA VAL A 10 6.60 17.06 0.81
C VAL A 10 6.85 18.54 1.05
N HIS A 11 7.83 18.90 1.88
CA HIS A 11 8.13 20.30 2.16
C HIS A 11 8.51 21.08 0.89
N LYS A 12 9.29 20.47 -0.01
CA LYS A 12 9.69 21.10 -1.28
C LYS A 12 8.51 21.33 -2.20
N VAL A 13 7.69 20.30 -2.39
CA VAL A 13 6.54 20.36 -3.30
C VAL A 13 5.51 21.35 -2.77
N ARG A 14 5.28 21.39 -1.45
CA ARG A 14 4.43 22.39 -0.80
C ARG A 14 4.93 23.82 -1.04
N ASN A 15 6.22 24.07 -0.90
CA ASN A 15 6.78 25.40 -1.14
C ASN A 15 6.65 25.81 -2.62
N ALA A 16 6.88 24.87 -3.55
CA ALA A 16 6.68 25.11 -4.97
C ALA A 16 5.20 25.41 -5.31
N GLN A 17 4.26 24.66 -4.71
CA GLN A 17 2.82 24.91 -4.85
C GLN A 17 2.44 26.30 -4.34
N LYS A 18 2.94 26.71 -3.17
CA LYS A 18 2.72 28.06 -2.63
C LYS A 18 3.30 29.15 -3.53
N ALA A 19 4.35 28.85 -4.29
CA ALA A 19 4.94 29.74 -5.28
C ALA A 19 4.18 29.75 -6.64
N GLY A 20 3.08 28.98 -6.77
CA GLY A 20 2.28 28.91 -7.98
C GLY A 20 2.81 27.97 -9.05
N ALA A 21 3.70 27.03 -8.70
CA ALA A 21 4.17 26.02 -9.65
C ALA A 21 3.03 25.07 -10.07
N ALA A 22 2.99 24.72 -11.36
CA ALA A 22 2.04 23.72 -11.87
C ALA A 22 2.48 22.26 -11.60
N GLY A 23 3.75 22.05 -11.25
CA GLY A 23 4.34 20.75 -10.99
C GLY A 23 5.83 20.89 -10.62
N VAL A 24 6.43 19.82 -10.12
CA VAL A 24 7.81 19.86 -9.59
C VAL A 24 8.65 18.73 -10.17
N LEU A 25 9.78 19.10 -10.79
CA LEU A 25 10.91 18.20 -11.02
C LEU A 25 11.88 18.32 -9.85
N ILE A 26 12.05 17.24 -9.10
CA ILE A 26 13.03 17.08 -8.04
C ILE A 26 14.29 16.47 -8.66
N ALA A 27 15.41 17.16 -8.55
CA ALA A 27 16.70 16.75 -9.06
C ALA A 27 17.45 15.97 -7.99
N ASP A 28 17.72 14.68 -8.21
CA ASP A 28 18.58 13.94 -7.30
C ASP A 28 19.98 14.56 -7.27
N ASN A 29 20.61 14.50 -6.11
CA ASN A 29 21.96 15.01 -5.85
C ASN A 29 22.97 13.92 -5.56
N ILE A 30 22.54 12.64 -5.53
CA ILE A 30 23.39 11.48 -5.32
C ILE A 30 23.35 10.59 -6.57
N CYS A 31 24.47 9.98 -6.93
CA CYS A 31 24.55 9.05 -8.05
C CYS A 31 24.06 7.67 -7.63
N LEU A 32 23.33 6.99 -8.51
CA LEU A 32 23.08 5.55 -8.39
C LEU A 32 24.30 4.77 -8.89
N CYS A 33 24.63 3.68 -8.20
CA CYS A 33 25.80 2.88 -8.54
C CYS A 33 25.71 2.26 -9.94
N ASP A 34 24.51 1.92 -10.40
CA ASP A 34 24.27 1.43 -11.76
C ASP A 34 24.60 2.46 -12.85
N PHE A 35 24.60 3.75 -12.49
CA PHE A 35 24.93 4.87 -13.37
C PHE A 35 26.28 5.50 -13.04
N ALA A 36 27.14 4.85 -12.25
CA ALA A 36 28.42 5.42 -11.79
C ALA A 36 29.39 5.78 -12.94
N SER A 37 29.23 5.20 -14.12
CA SER A 37 30.04 5.52 -15.31
C SER A 37 29.67 6.86 -15.96
N VAL A 38 28.43 7.32 -15.79
CA VAL A 38 27.90 8.55 -16.42
C VAL A 38 27.55 9.64 -15.42
N CYS A 39 27.17 9.26 -14.20
CA CYS A 39 26.83 10.19 -13.14
C CYS A 39 28.09 10.67 -12.41
N LYS A 40 28.26 11.99 -12.32
CA LYS A 40 29.39 12.59 -11.59
C LYS A 40 28.96 12.94 -10.17
N PRO A 41 29.61 12.40 -9.11
CA PRO A 41 29.29 12.78 -7.74
C PRO A 41 29.47 14.27 -7.51
N LYS A 42 28.71 14.85 -6.57
CA LYS A 42 28.77 16.28 -6.28
C LYS A 42 30.11 16.68 -5.68
N ASN A 43 30.65 15.86 -4.77
CA ASN A 43 31.96 16.06 -4.17
C ASN A 43 32.87 14.85 -4.44
N GLU A 44 34.17 15.11 -4.44
CA GLU A 44 35.19 14.06 -4.56
C GLU A 44 35.13 13.13 -3.33
N GLY A 45 34.88 11.84 -3.57
CA GLY A 45 34.74 10.82 -2.51
C GLY A 45 33.30 10.49 -2.09
N ASP A 46 32.28 11.18 -2.61
CA ASP A 46 30.88 10.79 -2.37
C ASP A 46 30.63 9.38 -2.93
N ARG A 47 30.01 8.52 -2.12
CA ARG A 47 29.63 7.17 -2.54
C ARG A 47 28.30 7.20 -3.29
N CYS A 48 28.18 6.35 -4.30
CA CYS A 48 26.91 6.12 -4.97
C CYS A 48 25.92 5.35 -4.07
N GLU A 49 24.62 5.58 -4.27
CA GLU A 49 23.54 4.81 -3.66
C GLU A 49 23.31 3.51 -4.44
N GLN A 50 23.12 2.40 -3.71
CA GLN A 50 22.89 1.07 -4.30
C GLN A 50 21.44 0.86 -4.76
N PHE A 51 20.51 1.60 -4.18
CA PHE A 51 19.07 1.43 -4.41
C PHE A 51 18.48 2.74 -4.90
N GLU A 52 17.48 2.62 -5.76
CA GLU A 52 16.74 3.78 -6.25
C GLU A 52 16.13 4.59 -5.10
N PRO A 53 16.26 5.93 -5.13
CA PRO A 53 15.61 6.78 -4.14
C PRO A 53 14.09 6.67 -4.22
N VAL A 54 13.47 6.58 -3.04
CA VAL A 54 12.02 6.56 -2.90
C VAL A 54 11.55 7.95 -2.49
N MET A 55 10.65 8.54 -3.29
CA MET A 55 9.90 9.72 -2.90
C MET A 55 8.87 9.37 -1.82
N ALA A 56 9.32 9.32 -0.57
CA ALA A 56 8.46 9.06 0.58
C ALA A 56 7.70 10.32 0.99
N ASP A 57 6.43 10.13 1.33
CA ASP A 57 5.63 11.11 2.07
C ASP A 57 6.10 11.13 3.53
N ASP A 58 6.19 12.32 4.12
CA ASP A 58 6.51 12.50 5.54
C ASP A 58 5.26 12.48 6.44
N GLY A 59 4.09 12.20 5.84
CA GLY A 59 2.79 12.15 6.51
C GLY A 59 2.08 13.50 6.59
N SER A 60 2.70 14.58 6.10
CA SER A 60 2.09 15.91 6.09
C SER A 60 1.50 16.30 4.74
N GLY A 61 1.64 15.50 3.68
CA GLY A 61 1.37 15.90 2.30
C GLY A 61 -0.08 16.12 1.86
N SER A 62 -1.05 16.22 2.77
CA SER A 62 -2.48 16.28 2.43
C SER A 62 -2.89 17.55 1.69
N ASP A 63 -2.13 18.64 1.87
CA ASP A 63 -2.38 19.92 1.24
C ASP A 63 -1.78 20.04 -0.17
N ILE A 64 -1.04 19.02 -0.63
CA ILE A 64 -0.34 19.03 -1.92
C ILE A 64 -1.24 18.46 -3.01
N THR A 65 -1.39 19.22 -4.08
CA THR A 65 -2.27 18.93 -5.22
C THR A 65 -1.53 18.94 -6.56
N ILE A 66 -0.30 19.44 -6.59
CA ILE A 66 0.53 19.48 -7.81
C ILE A 66 1.36 18.19 -7.95
N PRO A 67 1.58 17.70 -9.18
CA PRO A 67 2.41 16.53 -9.42
C PRO A 67 3.89 16.81 -9.15
N ALA A 68 4.61 15.77 -8.72
CA ALA A 68 6.06 15.82 -8.51
C ALA A 68 6.76 14.55 -9.01
N PHE A 69 7.92 14.72 -9.63
CA PHE A 69 8.76 13.64 -10.17
C PHE A 69 10.18 13.78 -9.66
N LEU A 70 10.81 12.67 -9.29
CA LEU A 70 12.24 12.61 -9.00
C LEU A 70 12.97 12.16 -10.27
N LEU A 71 13.95 12.96 -10.68
CA LEU A 71 14.87 12.63 -11.75
C LEU A 71 16.18 12.15 -11.15
N PHE A 72 16.72 11.04 -11.67
CA PHE A 72 18.06 10.63 -11.31
C PHE A 72 19.06 11.71 -11.68
N LYS A 73 20.16 11.76 -10.93
CA LYS A 73 21.11 12.86 -11.01
C LYS A 73 21.65 13.07 -12.42
N GLN A 74 22.01 12.00 -13.13
CA GLN A 74 22.54 12.11 -14.50
C GLN A 74 21.54 12.75 -15.49
N ASP A 75 20.24 12.51 -15.33
CA ASP A 75 19.20 13.08 -16.20
C ASP A 75 18.86 14.51 -15.77
N ALA A 76 18.83 14.74 -14.46
CA ALA A 76 18.57 16.05 -13.87
C ALA A 76 19.67 17.06 -14.19
N ASP A 77 20.94 16.64 -14.18
CA ASP A 77 22.07 17.52 -14.44
C ASP A 77 22.05 18.07 -15.86
N VAL A 78 21.64 17.27 -16.86
CA VAL A 78 21.47 17.74 -18.26
C VAL A 78 20.45 18.89 -18.34
N ILE A 79 19.29 18.74 -17.69
CA ILE A 79 18.27 19.78 -17.65
C ILE A 79 18.76 21.01 -16.89
N ARG A 80 19.47 20.81 -15.77
CA ARG A 80 20.00 21.89 -14.95
C ARG A 80 21.03 22.71 -15.71
N GLU A 81 21.94 22.06 -16.43
CA GLU A 81 22.96 22.72 -17.27
C GLU A 81 22.30 23.60 -18.33
N GLU A 82 21.26 23.11 -19.01
CA GLU A 82 20.48 23.90 -19.97
C GLU A 82 19.79 25.10 -19.30
N LEU A 83 19.21 24.95 -18.10
CA LEU A 83 18.57 26.05 -17.38
C LEU A 83 19.54 27.14 -16.89
N LEU A 84 20.82 26.82 -16.67
CA LEU A 84 21.84 27.76 -16.19
C LEU A 84 22.54 28.51 -17.33
N ASN A 85 22.40 28.05 -18.58
CA ASN A 85 22.95 28.73 -19.73
C ASN A 85 22.17 30.03 -20.00
N TYR A 86 22.80 31.19 -19.85
CA TYR A 86 22.15 32.53 -19.97
C TYR A 86 21.52 32.82 -21.35
N ASN A 87 21.86 32.05 -22.38
CA ASN A 87 21.29 32.13 -23.73
C ASN A 87 20.23 31.04 -24.00
N ALA A 88 19.75 30.34 -22.96
CA ALA A 88 19.00 29.11 -23.12
C ALA A 88 17.59 29.30 -23.65
N ASN A 89 17.24 28.33 -24.49
CA ASN A 89 15.90 28.09 -25.01
C ASN A 89 14.92 27.83 -23.87
N ILE A 90 13.64 28.07 -24.12
CA ILE A 90 12.57 27.66 -23.21
C ILE A 90 12.64 26.12 -23.06
N VAL A 91 12.95 25.65 -21.86
CA VAL A 91 12.88 24.22 -21.52
C VAL A 91 11.42 23.87 -21.26
N MET A 92 10.81 23.11 -22.16
CA MET A 92 9.48 22.56 -21.99
C MET A 92 9.60 21.12 -21.46
N ALA A 93 8.91 20.83 -20.37
CA ALA A 93 8.77 19.49 -19.85
C ALA A 93 7.31 19.07 -19.92
N GLU A 94 7.05 17.88 -20.46
CA GLU A 94 5.73 17.25 -20.46
C GLU A 94 5.74 16.13 -19.43
N MET A 95 4.75 16.11 -18.54
CA MET A 95 4.53 15.03 -17.58
C MET A 95 3.39 14.17 -18.10
N THR A 96 3.69 12.93 -18.46
CA THR A 96 2.70 11.95 -18.94
C THR A 96 2.65 10.76 -18.01
N TRP A 97 1.45 10.26 -17.73
CA TRP A 97 1.23 9.03 -17.00
C TRP A 97 0.84 7.95 -18.00
N ASN A 98 1.85 7.34 -18.63
CA ASN A 98 1.65 6.24 -19.58
C ASN A 98 1.39 4.93 -18.84
N ILE A 99 0.25 4.86 -18.16
CA ILE A 99 -0.22 3.64 -17.51
C ILE A 99 -0.89 2.79 -18.61
N PRO A 100 -0.36 1.60 -18.95
CA PRO A 100 -0.94 0.75 -20.00
C PRO A 100 -2.40 0.42 -19.67
N ARG A 101 -3.33 0.68 -20.60
CA ARG A 101 -4.76 0.31 -20.47
C ARG A 101 -5.13 -0.58 -21.66
N PRO A 102 -4.82 -1.90 -21.59
CA PRO A 102 -4.98 -2.78 -22.75
C PRO A 102 -6.43 -2.90 -23.23
N ASP A 103 -7.40 -2.64 -22.35
CA ASP A 103 -8.83 -2.84 -22.59
C ASP A 103 -9.70 -1.66 -22.08
N ASP A 104 -9.16 -0.44 -22.08
CA ASP A 104 -9.80 0.81 -21.63
C ASP A 104 -10.30 0.85 -20.18
N ARG A 105 -9.98 -0.17 -19.37
CA ARG A 105 -10.33 -0.24 -17.95
C ARG A 105 -9.12 0.00 -17.05
N VAL A 106 -9.37 0.60 -15.90
CA VAL A 106 -8.35 0.85 -14.88
C VAL A 106 -8.43 -0.23 -13.79
N GLU A 107 -7.44 -1.10 -13.72
CA GLU A 107 -7.30 -2.06 -12.63
C GLU A 107 -6.53 -1.42 -11.49
N TYR A 108 -7.12 -1.30 -10.30
CA TYR A 108 -6.44 -0.79 -9.14
C TYR A 108 -6.48 -1.80 -7.99
N LYS A 109 -5.29 -2.14 -7.51
CA LYS A 109 -5.04 -3.08 -6.42
C LYS A 109 -4.69 -2.30 -5.17
N PHE A 110 -5.34 -2.59 -4.05
CA PHE A 110 -5.06 -1.95 -2.78
C PHE A 110 -4.51 -2.95 -1.77
N TRP A 111 -3.25 -2.77 -1.39
CA TRP A 111 -2.56 -3.58 -0.39
C TRP A 111 -2.64 -2.91 0.98
N THR A 112 -3.15 -3.63 1.96
CA THR A 112 -3.32 -3.13 3.34
C THR A 112 -3.22 -4.25 4.38
N THR A 113 -3.39 -3.92 5.65
CA THR A 113 -3.75 -4.86 6.71
C THR A 113 -4.98 -4.34 7.46
N PRO A 114 -5.76 -5.22 8.11
CA PRO A 114 -6.94 -4.79 8.87
C PRO A 114 -6.73 -3.71 9.93
N THR A 115 -5.50 -3.59 10.45
CA THR A 115 -5.11 -2.68 11.53
C THR A 115 -4.24 -1.52 11.06
N GLU A 116 -3.99 -1.42 9.74
CA GLU A 116 -3.26 -0.31 9.13
C GLU A 116 -4.04 1.00 9.37
N HIS A 117 -3.38 2.01 9.96
CA HIS A 117 -4.03 3.24 10.44
C HIS A 117 -3.99 4.39 9.43
N ILE A 118 -2.98 4.47 8.59
CA ILE A 118 -2.74 5.55 7.63
C ILE A 118 -3.87 5.61 6.60
N SER A 119 -4.32 4.46 6.11
CA SER A 119 -5.37 4.34 5.09
C SER A 119 -6.78 4.17 5.66
N LYS A 120 -7.00 4.24 6.98
CA LYS A 120 -8.36 4.05 7.55
C LYS A 120 -9.37 5.03 6.99
N ASN A 121 -9.00 6.31 6.89
CA ASN A 121 -9.89 7.34 6.35
C ASN A 121 -10.20 7.10 4.87
N PHE A 122 -9.19 6.70 4.09
CA PHE A 122 -9.39 6.27 2.70
C PHE A 122 -10.36 5.09 2.63
N GLN A 123 -10.14 4.03 3.42
CA GLN A 123 -11.00 2.85 3.41
C GLN A 123 -12.45 3.16 3.76
N LYS A 124 -12.69 4.10 4.69
CA LYS A 124 -14.04 4.55 5.09
C LYS A 124 -14.74 5.42 4.05
N SER A 125 -13.99 6.25 3.30
CA SER A 125 -14.57 7.26 2.40
C SER A 125 -14.54 6.89 0.92
N PHE A 126 -13.65 5.96 0.53
CA PHE A 126 -13.44 5.64 -0.88
C PHE A 126 -14.51 4.73 -1.49
N GLY A 127 -15.29 4.03 -0.68
CA GLY A 127 -16.36 3.13 -1.16
C GLY A 127 -17.28 3.82 -2.17
N ASP A 128 -17.80 5.01 -1.84
CA ASP A 128 -18.70 5.76 -2.73
C ASP A 128 -18.02 6.16 -4.06
N ALA A 129 -16.73 6.52 -4.02
CA ALA A 129 -15.97 6.83 -5.21
C ALA A 129 -15.74 5.57 -6.07
N ALA A 130 -15.38 4.44 -5.44
CA ALA A 130 -15.21 3.16 -6.11
C ALA A 130 -16.50 2.73 -6.86
N LEU A 131 -17.68 2.91 -6.24
CA LEU A 131 -18.96 2.63 -6.88
C LEU A 131 -19.22 3.53 -8.10
N ARG A 132 -18.84 4.81 -8.02
CA ARG A 132 -19.04 5.77 -9.12
C ARG A 132 -18.12 5.52 -10.31
N LEU A 133 -16.95 4.89 -10.11
CA LEU A 133 -16.08 4.47 -11.21
C LEU A 133 -16.74 3.41 -12.10
N GLY A 134 -17.64 2.59 -11.54
CA GLY A 134 -18.42 1.60 -12.27
C GLY A 134 -17.55 0.69 -13.15
N ASP A 135 -17.99 0.44 -14.38
CA ASP A 135 -17.28 -0.43 -15.33
C ASP A 135 -15.94 0.14 -15.85
N SER A 136 -15.63 1.41 -15.54
CA SER A 136 -14.38 2.05 -15.95
C SER A 136 -13.19 1.60 -15.10
N ALA A 137 -13.44 0.95 -13.96
CA ALA A 137 -12.40 0.47 -13.07
C ALA A 137 -12.70 -0.91 -12.47
N VAL A 138 -11.64 -1.62 -12.11
CA VAL A 138 -11.69 -2.89 -11.38
C VAL A 138 -10.87 -2.73 -10.11
N PHE A 139 -11.55 -2.78 -8.98
CA PHE A 139 -10.93 -2.84 -7.67
C PHE A 139 -10.47 -4.26 -7.37
N THR A 140 -9.35 -4.42 -6.66
CA THR A 140 -9.03 -5.68 -5.98
C THR A 140 -8.30 -5.39 -4.65
N PRO A 141 -8.87 -5.77 -3.50
CA PRO A 141 -8.19 -5.68 -2.22
C PRO A 141 -7.21 -6.84 -2.03
N HIS A 142 -6.06 -6.52 -1.46
CA HIS A 142 -5.00 -7.46 -1.10
C HIS A 142 -4.54 -7.22 0.33
N PHE A 143 -4.08 -8.29 0.97
CA PHE A 143 -3.73 -8.27 2.39
C PHE A 143 -2.30 -8.72 2.60
N PHE A 144 -1.52 -7.86 3.25
CA PHE A 144 -0.13 -8.15 3.52
C PHE A 144 -0.02 -9.22 4.62
N VAL A 145 0.52 -10.38 4.25
CA VAL A 145 0.77 -11.51 5.13
C VAL A 145 2.26 -11.84 5.05
N TYR A 146 2.90 -11.99 6.21
CA TYR A 146 4.29 -12.44 6.28
C TYR A 146 4.35 -13.96 6.14
N ASP A 147 5.32 -14.42 5.34
CA ASP A 147 5.68 -15.83 5.27
C ASP A 147 6.40 -16.24 6.57
N GLY A 148 5.69 -16.97 7.41
CA GLY A 148 6.22 -17.45 8.68
C GLY A 148 7.25 -18.58 8.54
N ILE A 149 7.32 -19.25 7.39
CA ILE A 149 8.38 -20.24 7.11
C ILE A 149 9.70 -19.49 6.88
N LEU A 150 9.69 -18.47 6.00
CA LEU A 150 10.87 -17.65 5.75
C LEU A 150 11.33 -16.89 7.00
N ASN A 151 10.38 -16.46 7.84
CA ASN A 151 10.66 -15.80 9.12
C ASN A 151 10.94 -16.75 10.28
N ARG A 152 11.11 -18.06 10.04
CA ARG A 152 11.45 -19.09 11.04
C ARG A 152 10.45 -19.22 12.20
N CYS A 153 9.18 -18.92 11.94
CA CYS A 153 8.08 -19.11 12.87
C CYS A 153 7.39 -20.46 12.73
N HIS A 154 7.43 -21.11 11.56
CA HIS A 154 6.81 -22.42 11.36
C HIS A 154 7.49 -23.49 12.23
N GLY A 155 6.70 -24.16 13.08
CA GLY A 155 7.20 -25.16 14.03
C GLY A 155 8.02 -24.60 15.19
N SER A 156 8.14 -23.26 15.30
CA SER A 156 8.82 -22.58 16.40
C SER A 156 7.85 -22.33 17.56
N ASN A 157 8.33 -22.58 18.78
CA ASN A 157 7.56 -22.35 20.01
C ASN A 157 7.91 -21.03 20.71
N GLY A 158 8.59 -20.11 20.02
CA GLY A 158 8.89 -18.79 20.58
C GLY A 158 7.62 -17.95 20.80
N ASN A 159 7.52 -17.25 21.93
CA ASN A 159 6.32 -16.46 22.31
C ASN A 159 5.86 -15.52 21.18
N ALA A 160 6.78 -14.81 20.52
CA ALA A 160 6.45 -13.91 19.41
C ALA A 160 5.78 -14.65 18.24
N CYS A 161 6.35 -15.74 17.73
CA CYS A 161 5.72 -16.48 16.63
C CYS A 161 4.37 -17.09 17.03
N SER A 162 4.20 -17.50 18.29
CA SER A 162 2.98 -18.15 18.77
C SER A 162 1.76 -17.22 18.80
N THR A 163 1.95 -15.92 19.06
CA THR A 163 0.84 -14.94 19.11
C THR A 163 0.61 -14.24 17.76
N MET A 164 1.64 -14.21 16.92
CA MET A 164 1.65 -13.43 15.68
C MET A 164 1.15 -14.20 14.46
N CYS A 165 1.12 -15.53 14.56
CA CYS A 165 0.94 -16.40 13.42
C CYS A 165 -0.23 -17.36 13.58
N THR A 166 -0.72 -17.85 12.44
CA THR A 166 -1.74 -18.90 12.32
C THR A 166 -1.15 -20.11 11.60
N ASN A 167 -1.89 -21.21 11.59
CA ASN A 167 -1.50 -22.47 10.94
C ASN A 167 -0.09 -22.96 11.36
N ALA A 168 0.14 -23.12 12.66
CA ALA A 168 1.42 -23.57 13.24
C ALA A 168 2.63 -22.67 12.90
N GLY A 169 2.41 -21.38 12.64
CA GLY A 169 3.48 -20.43 12.35
C GLY A 169 3.73 -20.17 10.87
N ARG A 170 2.81 -20.56 9.97
CA ARG A 170 2.96 -20.38 8.51
C ARG A 170 2.60 -18.98 8.02
N TYR A 171 1.56 -18.38 8.60
CA TYR A 171 1.02 -17.09 8.13
C TYR A 171 0.98 -16.12 9.29
N CYS A 172 1.71 -15.01 9.19
CA CYS A 172 1.89 -14.07 10.28
C CYS A 172 1.50 -12.65 9.86
N ALA A 173 1.18 -11.82 10.84
CA ALA A 173 1.04 -10.37 10.69
C ALA A 173 1.81 -9.66 11.81
N ALA A 174 2.14 -8.38 11.60
CA ALA A 174 2.70 -7.53 12.63
C ALA A 174 1.68 -7.32 13.77
N ASP A 175 2.18 -7.19 14.99
CA ASP A 175 1.36 -6.80 16.13
C ASP A 175 1.08 -5.29 16.00
N PRO A 176 -0.18 -4.83 16.01
CA PRO A 176 -0.51 -3.43 15.78
C PRO A 176 0.02 -2.50 16.87
N ASP A 177 0.15 -2.96 18.12
CA ASP A 177 0.59 -2.15 19.26
C ASP A 177 1.95 -2.58 19.83
N ASN A 178 2.57 -3.63 19.24
CA ASN A 178 3.82 -4.24 19.67
C ASN A 178 3.76 -4.82 21.10
N ASP A 179 2.57 -5.14 21.62
CA ASP A 179 2.38 -5.86 22.89
C ASP A 179 1.90 -7.30 22.65
N LEU A 180 2.84 -8.25 22.73
CA LEU A 180 2.54 -9.67 22.48
C LEU A 180 1.58 -10.32 23.50
N TYR A 181 1.22 -9.62 24.59
CA TYR A 181 0.41 -10.20 25.68
C TYR A 181 -1.00 -9.62 25.77
N LYS A 182 -1.26 -8.49 25.15
CA LYS A 182 -2.54 -7.75 25.23
C LYS A 182 -2.85 -7.13 23.89
N GLY A 183 -4.07 -6.63 23.72
CA GLY A 183 -4.43 -5.96 22.49
C GLY A 183 -4.81 -6.93 21.37
N ILE A 184 -4.65 -6.46 20.14
CA ILE A 184 -4.97 -7.22 18.92
C ILE A 184 -3.72 -8.00 18.53
N SER A 185 -3.76 -9.33 18.56
CA SER A 185 -2.57 -10.10 18.18
C SER A 185 -2.36 -10.13 16.66
N GLY A 186 -1.13 -10.36 16.20
CA GLY A 186 -0.87 -10.62 14.78
C GLY A 186 -1.73 -11.77 14.21
N SER A 187 -2.01 -12.81 15.02
CA SER A 187 -2.90 -13.91 14.59
C SER A 187 -4.36 -13.46 14.36
N ASP A 188 -4.84 -12.46 15.11
CA ASP A 188 -6.16 -11.86 14.90
C ASP A 188 -6.18 -11.03 13.61
N VAL A 189 -5.10 -10.31 13.32
CA VAL A 189 -4.94 -9.57 12.05
C VAL A 189 -4.95 -10.52 10.86
N VAL A 190 -4.27 -11.68 10.94
CA VAL A 190 -4.33 -12.71 9.88
C VAL A 190 -5.75 -13.28 9.73
N ARG A 191 -6.45 -13.51 10.85
CA ARG A 191 -7.85 -13.99 10.83
C ARG A 191 -8.78 -13.02 10.11
N GLU A 192 -8.69 -11.73 10.42
CA GLU A 192 -9.51 -10.70 9.77
C GLU A 192 -9.10 -10.50 8.30
N SER A 193 -7.81 -10.65 7.97
CA SER A 193 -7.34 -10.64 6.58
C SER A 193 -7.99 -11.77 5.77
N LEU A 194 -7.94 -13.02 6.28
CA LEU A 194 -8.58 -14.17 5.63
C LEU A 194 -10.09 -13.97 5.44
N ARG A 195 -10.75 -13.36 6.43
CA ARG A 195 -12.18 -13.05 6.37
C ARG A 195 -12.48 -12.08 5.22
N ARG A 196 -11.74 -10.97 5.11
CA ARG A 196 -11.93 -9.98 4.04
C ARG A 196 -11.57 -10.53 2.66
N ILE A 197 -10.58 -11.42 2.55
CA ILE A 197 -10.28 -12.17 1.32
C ILE A 197 -11.48 -13.03 0.91
N CYS A 198 -12.08 -13.75 1.86
CA CYS A 198 -13.26 -14.56 1.62
C CYS A 198 -14.48 -13.71 1.22
N ILE A 199 -14.67 -12.53 1.81
CA ILE A 199 -15.72 -11.59 1.39
C ILE A 199 -15.49 -11.16 -0.05
N TRP A 200 -14.27 -10.76 -0.40
CA TRP A 200 -13.92 -10.40 -1.78
C TRP A 200 -14.18 -11.56 -2.76
N LYS A 201 -13.81 -12.79 -2.41
CA LYS A 201 -14.05 -13.98 -3.24
C LYS A 201 -15.53 -14.19 -3.60
N TYR A 202 -16.45 -13.90 -2.70
CA TYR A 202 -17.88 -14.10 -2.95
C TYR A 202 -18.59 -12.86 -3.52
N TYR A 203 -18.17 -11.68 -3.08
CA TYR A 203 -18.87 -10.42 -3.34
C TYR A 203 -18.15 -9.46 -4.28
N GLY A 204 -16.86 -9.65 -4.59
CA GLY A 204 -16.09 -8.83 -5.53
C GLY A 204 -16.38 -9.11 -7.01
N LYS A 205 -17.43 -9.87 -7.33
CA LYS A 205 -17.83 -10.17 -8.71
C LYS A 205 -18.35 -8.95 -9.46
N ASP A 206 -18.80 -7.95 -8.72
CA ASP A 206 -19.19 -6.62 -9.20
C ASP A 206 -18.00 -5.78 -9.67
N LYS A 207 -16.76 -6.23 -9.42
CA LYS A 207 -15.49 -5.57 -9.74
C LYS A 207 -15.20 -4.29 -8.96
N PHE A 208 -16.19 -3.62 -8.38
CA PHE A 208 -16.00 -2.41 -7.57
C PHE A 208 -16.13 -2.66 -6.05
N GLY A 209 -16.69 -3.79 -5.63
CA GLY A 209 -16.64 -4.28 -4.25
C GLY A 209 -17.67 -3.68 -3.30
N GLU A 210 -18.90 -3.40 -3.71
CA GLU A 210 -19.90 -2.70 -2.88
C GLU A 210 -20.03 -3.30 -1.47
N LYS A 211 -20.25 -4.62 -1.42
CA LYS A 211 -20.38 -5.36 -0.16
C LYS A 211 -19.07 -5.46 0.61
N TRP A 212 -17.93 -5.46 -0.08
CA TRP A 212 -16.62 -5.48 0.58
C TRP A 212 -16.32 -4.16 1.27
N TRP A 213 -16.59 -3.02 0.60
CA TRP A 213 -16.47 -1.69 1.19
C TRP A 213 -17.42 -1.52 2.37
N SER A 214 -18.69 -1.91 2.19
CA SER A 214 -19.69 -1.87 3.27
C SER A 214 -19.25 -2.68 4.49
N TYR A 215 -18.78 -3.92 4.31
CA TYR A 215 -18.27 -4.72 5.43
C TYR A 215 -17.06 -4.06 6.10
N THR A 216 -16.12 -3.54 5.32
CA THR A 216 -14.89 -2.92 5.85
C THR A 216 -15.23 -1.71 6.73
N THR A 217 -16.16 -0.86 6.28
CA THR A 217 -16.66 0.27 7.07
C THR A 217 -17.39 -0.18 8.33
N GLU A 218 -18.35 -1.11 8.22
CA GLU A 218 -19.12 -1.61 9.37
C GLU A 218 -18.21 -2.32 10.41
N PHE A 219 -17.20 -3.06 9.97
CA PHE A 219 -16.21 -3.66 10.85
C PHE A 219 -15.38 -2.58 11.56
N MET A 220 -14.93 -1.55 10.84
CA MET A 220 -14.16 -0.45 11.43
C MET A 220 -14.96 0.38 12.44
N GLU A 221 -16.27 0.49 12.26
CA GLU A 221 -17.13 1.26 13.18
C GLU A 221 -17.50 0.46 14.43
N ARG A 222 -17.60 -0.86 14.32
CA ARG A 222 -18.11 -1.72 15.40
C ARG A 222 -17.01 -2.47 16.14
N CYS A 223 -16.04 -2.99 15.40
CA CYS A 223 -15.13 -4.04 15.88
C CYS A 223 -13.67 -3.60 15.99
N ASP A 224 -13.27 -2.49 15.38
CA ASP A 224 -11.87 -2.02 15.35
C ASP A 224 -11.41 -1.40 16.67
N SER A 225 -11.47 -2.20 17.73
CA SER A 225 -10.87 -1.96 19.03
C SER A 225 -10.41 -3.28 19.65
N PRO A 226 -9.42 -3.25 20.57
CA PRO A 226 -8.86 -4.47 21.16
C PRO A 226 -9.87 -5.48 21.70
N SER A 227 -10.94 -5.02 22.36
CA SER A 227 -11.94 -5.89 22.97
C SER A 227 -12.88 -6.58 21.96
N TYR A 228 -13.04 -6.01 20.76
CA TYR A 228 -14.07 -6.43 19.80
C TYR A 228 -13.50 -6.96 18.49
N PHE A 229 -12.22 -6.73 18.20
CA PHE A 229 -11.61 -7.05 16.91
C PHE A 229 -11.75 -8.52 16.49
N SER A 230 -11.58 -9.43 17.46
CA SER A 230 -11.73 -10.88 17.26
C SER A 230 -13.04 -11.44 17.84
N ASN A 231 -13.94 -10.59 18.33
CA ASN A 231 -15.20 -10.99 18.95
C ASN A 231 -16.22 -11.44 17.89
N ASN A 232 -16.73 -12.66 18.02
CA ASN A 232 -17.65 -13.25 17.04
C ASN A 232 -19.01 -12.54 16.98
N GLU A 233 -19.52 -12.00 18.08
CA GLU A 233 -20.79 -11.26 18.10
C GLU A 233 -20.64 -9.95 17.32
N CYS A 234 -19.53 -9.23 17.53
CA CYS A 234 -19.23 -8.01 16.78
C CYS A 234 -19.10 -8.28 15.28
N VAL A 235 -18.34 -9.31 14.91
CA VAL A 235 -18.17 -9.72 13.50
C VAL A 235 -19.51 -10.08 12.87
N ASN A 236 -20.38 -10.81 13.59
CA ASN A 236 -21.72 -11.13 13.10
C ASN A 236 -22.60 -9.89 12.95
N ASP A 237 -22.45 -8.88 13.82
CA ASP A 237 -23.15 -7.61 13.68
C ASP A 237 -22.65 -6.81 12.46
N ALA A 238 -21.34 -6.81 12.18
CA ALA A 238 -20.77 -6.23 10.97
C ALA A 238 -21.28 -6.94 9.70
N TYR A 239 -21.39 -8.27 9.70
CA TYR A 239 -22.02 -9.02 8.60
C TYR A 239 -23.47 -8.61 8.37
N LYS A 240 -24.26 -8.49 9.45
CA LYS A 240 -25.67 -8.11 9.37
C LYS A 240 -25.86 -6.74 8.73
N HIS A 241 -25.10 -5.74 9.16
CA HIS A 241 -25.23 -4.37 8.65
C HIS A 241 -24.68 -4.21 7.23
N SER A 242 -23.64 -4.95 6.88
CA SER A 242 -23.12 -4.97 5.51
C SER A 242 -23.92 -5.87 4.55
N GLY A 243 -24.82 -6.72 5.06
CA GLY A 243 -25.55 -7.70 4.27
C GLY A 243 -24.66 -8.81 3.69
N VAL A 244 -23.56 -9.12 4.38
CA VAL A 244 -22.66 -10.25 4.07
C VAL A 244 -23.19 -11.53 4.75
N ASP A 245 -23.20 -12.63 4.01
CA ASP A 245 -23.61 -13.94 4.53
C ASP A 245 -22.45 -14.59 5.31
N GLY A 246 -22.44 -14.36 6.63
CA GLY A 246 -21.39 -14.87 7.52
C GLY A 246 -21.21 -16.39 7.47
N LYS A 247 -22.25 -17.17 7.13
CA LYS A 247 -22.10 -18.64 7.00
C LYS A 247 -21.21 -18.99 5.80
N LYS A 248 -21.43 -18.33 4.66
CA LYS A 248 -20.58 -18.51 3.46
C LYS A 248 -19.14 -18.08 3.72
N ILE A 249 -18.94 -16.98 4.46
CA ILE A 249 -17.60 -16.49 4.78
C ILE A 249 -16.89 -17.46 5.73
N ASN A 250 -17.54 -17.91 6.80
CA ASN A 250 -16.93 -18.87 7.73
C ASN A 250 -16.61 -20.20 7.05
N GLN A 251 -17.49 -20.68 6.17
CA GLN A 251 -17.22 -21.86 5.35
C GLN A 251 -16.00 -21.62 4.44
N CYS A 252 -15.91 -20.48 3.76
CA CYS A 252 -14.76 -20.13 2.93
C CYS A 252 -13.44 -20.15 3.70
N MET A 253 -13.42 -19.59 4.92
CA MET A 253 -12.23 -19.59 5.76
C MET A 253 -11.83 -21.03 6.14
N GLY A 254 -12.79 -21.90 6.46
CA GLY A 254 -12.56 -23.33 6.70
C GLY A 254 -12.02 -24.06 5.46
N ASP A 255 -12.73 -23.97 4.34
CA ASP A 255 -12.41 -24.63 3.06
C ASP A 255 -11.05 -24.19 2.49
N SER A 256 -10.59 -22.99 2.85
CA SER A 256 -9.27 -22.51 2.45
C SER A 256 -8.11 -23.20 3.17
N GLY A 257 -8.36 -23.96 4.24
CA GLY A 257 -7.35 -24.59 5.09
C GLY A 257 -7.43 -24.17 6.55
N GLY A 258 -8.36 -23.28 6.90
CA GLY A 258 -8.55 -22.78 8.26
C GLY A 258 -7.38 -21.95 8.77
N LEU A 259 -7.37 -21.70 10.08
CA LEU A 259 -6.35 -20.91 10.80
C LEU A 259 -5.59 -21.74 11.85
N GLN A 260 -5.96 -23.01 12.02
CA GLN A 260 -5.50 -23.89 13.10
C GLN A 260 -4.75 -25.09 12.52
N GLY A 261 -3.87 -25.69 13.32
CA GLY A 261 -3.09 -26.86 12.92
C GLY A 261 -1.97 -26.54 11.91
N ASP A 262 -1.21 -27.55 11.51
CA ASP A 262 -0.14 -27.39 10.52
C ASP A 262 -0.65 -27.66 9.09
N SER A 263 -1.53 -26.78 8.61
CA SER A 263 -2.15 -26.88 7.28
C SER A 263 -1.81 -25.67 6.41
N VAL A 264 -1.71 -25.89 5.09
CA VAL A 264 -1.60 -24.80 4.11
C VAL A 264 -2.96 -24.14 3.97
N ASN A 265 -2.99 -22.81 4.10
CA ASN A 265 -4.16 -22.00 3.75
C ASN A 265 -4.00 -21.45 2.33
N ASN A 266 -4.80 -21.94 1.39
CA ASN A 266 -4.63 -21.64 -0.04
C ASN A 266 -4.95 -20.18 -0.42
N LEU A 267 -5.69 -19.44 0.41
CA LEU A 267 -5.98 -18.03 0.17
C LEU A 267 -4.83 -17.16 0.71
N LEU A 268 -4.38 -17.41 1.94
CA LEU A 268 -3.22 -16.70 2.50
C LEU A 268 -1.93 -16.98 1.71
N GLN A 269 -1.75 -18.21 1.22
CA GLN A 269 -0.62 -18.54 0.35
C GLN A 269 -0.62 -17.75 -0.96
N LYS A 270 -1.80 -17.48 -1.52
CA LYS A 270 -1.93 -16.66 -2.73
C LYS A 270 -1.62 -15.20 -2.48
N GLU A 271 -1.97 -14.65 -1.32
CA GLU A 271 -1.58 -13.29 -0.94
C GLU A 271 -0.06 -13.16 -0.81
N ILE A 272 0.62 -14.13 -0.18
CA ILE A 272 2.10 -14.13 -0.11
C ILE A 272 2.70 -14.15 -1.52
N ALA A 273 2.22 -15.04 -2.40
CA ALA A 273 2.72 -15.13 -3.77
C ALA A 273 2.48 -13.83 -4.57
N ALA A 274 1.27 -13.24 -4.47
CA ALA A 274 0.93 -12.00 -5.14
C ALA A 274 1.76 -10.81 -4.61
N LYS A 275 2.05 -10.79 -3.31
CA LYS A 275 2.90 -9.78 -2.66
C LYS A 275 4.32 -9.84 -3.22
N ASP A 276 4.87 -11.04 -3.35
CA ASP A 276 6.21 -11.27 -3.90
C ASP A 276 6.28 -10.94 -5.39
N GLU A 277 5.28 -11.36 -6.18
CA GLU A 277 5.19 -11.09 -7.61
C GLU A 277 5.15 -9.58 -7.92
N LEU A 278 4.40 -8.81 -7.13
CA LEU A 278 4.24 -7.38 -7.31
C LEU A 278 5.30 -6.53 -6.57
N GLY A 279 6.19 -7.17 -5.80
CA GLY A 279 7.26 -6.48 -5.06
C GLY A 279 6.74 -5.58 -3.93
N VAL A 280 5.65 -5.98 -3.26
CA VAL A 280 5.05 -5.19 -2.18
C VAL A 280 5.88 -5.35 -0.90
N VAL A 281 6.51 -4.25 -0.48
CA VAL A 281 7.38 -4.21 0.71
C VAL A 281 6.79 -3.39 1.87
N VAL A 282 5.79 -2.54 1.59
CA VAL A 282 5.15 -1.68 2.59
C VAL A 282 3.66 -1.54 2.30
N VAL A 283 2.87 -1.34 3.34
CA VAL A 283 1.44 -0.99 3.26
C VAL A 283 1.17 0.30 4.05
N PRO A 284 0.16 1.09 3.68
CA PRO A 284 -0.74 0.88 2.54
C PRO A 284 -0.05 1.16 1.20
N SER A 285 -0.38 0.39 0.16
CA SER A 285 0.14 0.59 -1.21
C SER A 285 -0.98 0.42 -2.23
N VAL A 286 -1.04 1.28 -3.25
CA VAL A 286 -1.96 1.12 -4.39
C VAL A 286 -1.16 0.90 -5.66
N PHE A 287 -1.63 -0.02 -6.48
CA PHE A 287 -1.08 -0.26 -7.81
C PHE A 287 -2.17 -0.02 -8.84
N VAL A 288 -1.89 0.77 -9.87
CA VAL A 288 -2.80 1.00 -10.99
C VAL A 288 -2.17 0.37 -12.23
N ASN A 289 -2.85 -0.62 -12.81
CA ASN A 289 -2.36 -1.48 -13.89
C ASN A 289 -0.93 -1.99 -13.62
N ASN A 290 -0.73 -2.50 -12.39
CA ASN A 290 0.54 -3.00 -11.84
C ASN A 290 1.66 -1.98 -11.65
N ILE A 291 1.39 -0.68 -11.82
CA ILE A 291 2.33 0.39 -11.50
C ILE A 291 2.05 0.89 -10.10
N ALA A 292 3.07 0.88 -9.22
CA ALA A 292 2.96 1.40 -7.87
C ALA A 292 2.66 2.91 -7.89
N MET A 293 1.57 3.31 -7.24
CA MET A 293 1.22 4.71 -7.05
C MET A 293 1.87 5.21 -5.76
N ARG A 294 2.55 6.36 -5.85
CA ARG A 294 3.23 7.01 -4.72
C ARG A 294 2.51 8.32 -4.39
N GLY A 295 2.20 8.54 -3.12
CA GLY A 295 1.44 9.70 -2.61
C GLY A 295 0.51 9.31 -1.47
N MET A 296 -0.15 10.30 -0.86
CA MET A 296 -1.08 10.06 0.25
C MET A 296 -2.48 9.68 -0.25
N PHE A 297 -3.15 8.76 0.45
CA PHE A 297 -4.48 8.25 0.10
C PHE A 297 -5.59 9.22 0.51
N PHE A 298 -5.91 10.22 -0.33
CA PHE A 298 -7.03 11.13 -0.12
C PHE A 298 -7.94 11.22 -1.34
N LEU A 299 -9.25 11.33 -1.07
CA LEU A 299 -10.20 11.86 -2.03
C LEU A 299 -10.22 13.39 -1.89
N LEU A 300 -10.09 14.09 -3.01
CA LEU A 300 -10.45 15.50 -3.07
C LEU A 300 -11.98 15.56 -2.94
N SER A 301 -12.47 16.03 -1.79
CA SER A 301 -13.88 16.34 -1.54
C SER A 301 -14.30 17.63 -2.23
#